data_AF-A0A925XHG3-F1
#
_entry.id   AF-A0A925XHG3-F1
#
_cell.length_a   1.000
_cell.length_b   1.000
_cell.length_c   1.000
_cell.angle_alpha   90.00
_cell.angle_beta   90.00
_cell.angle_gamma   90.00
#
_symmetry.space_group_name_H-M   'P 1'
#
loop_
_entity.id
_entity.type
_entity.pdbx_description
1 polymer ?
#
loop_
_entity_poly.entity_id
_entity_poly.type
_entity_poly.pdbx_seq_one_letter_code
_entity_poly.pdbx_strand_id
1 'polypeptide(L)' 'MRENQPNPPVPIVTGITYAAITSRSRHTGIVHALLLDGSVRSFSENMNGNVWRALGSRSGGEFVGEL' A
#
# COMPACT_ATOMS: atom_id res chain seq x y z
N MET A 1 -4.86 24.45 -38.10
CA MET A 1 -3.54 24.47 -37.45
C MET A 1 -3.80 24.76 -35.98
N ARG A 2 -3.75 23.76 -35.10
CA ARG A 2 -4.08 23.92 -33.67
C ARG A 2 -2.80 24.36 -32.96
N GLU A 3 -2.80 25.59 -32.44
CA GLU A 3 -1.72 26.21 -31.67
C GLU A 3 -1.27 25.27 -30.55
N ASN A 4 0.02 24.97 -30.51
CA ASN A 4 0.63 24.07 -29.53
C ASN A 4 0.83 24.86 -28.23
N GLN A 5 -0.24 24.98 -27.45
CA GLN A 5 -0.22 25.72 -26.18
C GLN A 5 0.81 25.07 -25.23
N PRO A 6 1.70 25.85 -24.59
CA PRO A 6 2.62 25.32 -23.59
C PRO A 6 1.86 24.66 -22.45
N ASN A 7 2.33 23.50 -21.99
CA ASN A 7 1.76 22.87 -20.79
C ASN A 7 1.88 23.86 -19.61
N PRO A 8 0.80 24.05 -18.82
CA PRO A 8 0.85 24.94 -17.68
C PRO A 8 1.91 24.46 -16.68
N PRO A 9 2.61 25.38 -16.00
CA PRO A 9 3.56 25.01 -14.97
C PRO A 9 2.84 24.24 -13.86
N VAL A 10 3.36 23.07 -13.50
CA VAL A 10 2.86 22.31 -12.34
C VAL A 10 3.11 23.13 -11.07
N PRO A 11 2.05 23.58 -10.36
CA PRO A 11 2.26 24.27 -9.10
C PRO A 11 2.90 23.30 -8.12
N ILE A 12 4.01 23.69 -7.51
CA ILE A 12 4.55 22.99 -6.34
C ILE A 12 3.60 23.31 -5.19
N VAL A 13 2.56 22.49 -5.05
CA VAL A 13 1.59 22.61 -3.96
C VAL A 13 2.23 21.94 -2.75
N THR A 14 2.68 22.75 -1.79
CA THR A 14 3.15 22.30 -0.46
C THR A 14 1.99 21.92 0.47
N GLY A 15 0.87 21.47 -0.11
CA GLY A 15 -0.32 21.04 0.61
C GLY A 15 -0.17 19.62 1.13
N ILE A 16 -0.71 19.37 2.32
CA ILE A 16 -0.81 18.02 2.89
C ILE A 16 -1.58 17.11 1.92
N THR A 17 -0.89 16.08 1.42
CA THR A 17 -1.49 15.06 0.55
C THR A 17 -1.78 13.83 1.38
N TYR A 18 -3.05 13.42 1.41
CA TYR A 18 -3.46 12.15 1.98
C TYR A 18 -3.47 11.10 0.87
N ALA A 19 -2.59 10.11 0.96
CA ALA A 19 -2.52 9.00 0.01
C ALA A 19 -2.56 7.67 0.76
N ALA A 20 -3.38 6.74 0.28
CA ALA A 20 -3.31 5.34 0.66
C ALA A 20 -2.31 4.64 -0.29
N ILE A 21 -1.12 4.33 0.20
CA ILE A 21 -0.13 3.57 -0.56
C ILE A 21 -0.29 2.09 -0.19
N THR A 22 -0.79 1.30 -1.14
CA THR A 22 -1.00 -0.14 -0.96
C THR A 22 0.25 -0.93 -1.32
N SER A 23 0.42 -2.10 -0.68
CA SER A 23 1.44 -3.07 -1.08
C SER A 23 1.16 -3.57 -2.50
N ARG A 24 2.18 -3.56 -3.35
CA ARG A 24 2.08 -3.97 -4.77
C ARG A 24 3.33 -4.72 -5.22
N SER A 25 3.14 -5.68 -6.10
CA SER A 25 4.19 -6.51 -6.69
C SER A 25 3.97 -6.67 -8.19
N ARG A 26 5.05 -6.97 -8.93
CA ARG A 26 4.96 -7.37 -10.34
C ARG A 26 4.75 -8.88 -10.51
N HIS A 27 4.86 -9.64 -9.43
CA HIS A 27 4.52 -11.05 -9.41
C HIS A 27 3.02 -11.21 -9.22
N THR A 28 2.41 -12.05 -10.05
CA THR A 28 0.97 -12.33 -9.99
C THR A 28 0.61 -12.99 -8.66
N GLY A 29 -0.44 -12.49 -8.02
CA GLY A 29 -1.05 -13.14 -6.87
C GLY A 29 -0.31 -13.01 -5.54
N ILE A 30 0.90 -12.41 -5.49
CA ILE A 30 1.66 -12.29 -4.25
C ILE A 30 2.37 -10.95 -4.05
N VAL A 31 2.54 -10.56 -2.79
CA VAL A 31 3.48 -9.51 -2.36
C VAL A 31 4.43 -10.06 -1.30
N HIS A 32 5.67 -9.57 -1.26
CA HIS A 32 6.57 -9.81 -0.14
C HIS A 32 6.56 -8.59 0.78
N ALA A 33 6.42 -8.82 2.08
CA ALA A 33 6.47 -7.75 3.07
C ALA A 33 7.35 -8.12 4.26
N LEU A 34 8.06 -7.12 4.77
CA LEU A 34 8.86 -7.20 5.99
C LEU A 34 7.94 -6.98 7.20
N LEU A 35 8.02 -7.88 8.17
CA LEU A 35 7.35 -7.77 9.45
C LEU A 35 8.26 -7.06 10.47
N LEU A 36 7.65 -6.53 11.55
CA LEU A 36 8.37 -5.80 12.60
C LEU A 36 9.37 -6.66 13.38
N ASP A 37 9.25 -7.99 13.29
CA ASP A 37 10.22 -8.94 13.85
C ASP A 37 11.45 -9.17 12.95
N GLY A 38 11.52 -8.48 11.80
CA GLY A 38 12.60 -8.61 10.81
C GLY A 38 12.41 -9.75 9.82
N SER A 39 11.34 -10.55 9.93
CA SER A 39 11.06 -11.62 8.98
C SER A 39 10.38 -11.10 7.71
N VAL A 40 10.73 -11.65 6.55
CA VAL A 40 10.02 -11.39 5.29
C VAL A 40 9.10 -12.55 4.99
N ARG A 41 7.84 -12.24 4.68
CA ARG A 41 6.84 -13.24 4.32
C ARG A 41 6.15 -12.89 3.01
N SER A 42 5.69 -13.92 2.32
CA SER A 42 4.87 -13.81 1.12
C SER A 42 3.40 -13.78 1.51
N PHE A 43 2.64 -12.85 0.94
CA PHE A 43 1.20 -12.69 1.19
C PHE A 43 0.43 -12.81 -0.14
N SER A 44 -0.65 -13.59 -0.12
CA SER A 44 -1.52 -13.82 -1.28
C SER A 44 -2.45 -12.63 -1.53
N GLU A 45 -2.83 -12.40 -2.79
CA GLU A 45 -3.87 -11.45 -3.17
C GLU A 45 -5.25 -11.78 -2.56
N ASN A 46 -5.48 -13.05 -2.20
CA ASN A 46 -6.73 -13.54 -1.60
C ASN A 46 -6.74 -13.43 -0.07
N MET A 47 -5.71 -12.82 0.54
CA MET A 47 -5.63 -12.69 1.99
C MET A 47 -6.80 -11.89 2.57
N ASN A 48 -7.32 -12.34 3.71
CA ASN A 48 -8.34 -11.58 4.45
C ASN A 48 -7.78 -10.21 4.88
N GLY A 49 -8.44 -9.14 4.44
CA GLY A 49 -8.01 -7.76 4.71
C GLY A 49 -8.00 -7.38 6.19
N ASN A 50 -8.79 -8.05 7.05
CA ASN A 50 -8.75 -7.84 8.50
C ASN A 50 -7.46 -8.39 9.09
N VAL A 51 -7.02 -9.57 8.64
CA VAL A 51 -5.74 -10.15 9.05
C VAL A 51 -4.58 -9.28 8.59
N TRP A 52 -4.61 -8.79 7.34
CA TRP A 52 -3.58 -7.88 6.82
C TRP A 52 -3.43 -6.61 7.67
N ARG A 53 -4.56 -6.00 8.07
CA ARG A 53 -4.56 -4.81 8.94
C ARG A 53 -4.09 -5.12 10.36
N ALA A 54 -4.52 -6.26 10.91
CA ALA A 54 -4.10 -6.73 12.22
C ALA A 54 -2.58 -6.89 12.34
N LEU A 55 -1.92 -7.41 11.30
CA LEU A 55 -0.46 -7.59 11.27
C LEU A 55 0.32 -6.26 11.38
N GLY A 56 -0.27 -5.16 10.92
CA GLY A 56 0.34 -3.82 11.00
C GLY A 56 0.07 -3.08 12.31
N SER A 57 -0.75 -3.66 13.20
CA SER A 57 -1.17 -2.99 14.41
C SER A 57 -0.12 -3.08 15.52
N ARG A 58 0.16 -1.94 16.14
CA ARG A 58 1.02 -1.88 17.33
C ARG A 58 0.35 -2.47 18.58
N SER A 59 -0.98 -2.53 18.60
CA SER A 59 -1.74 -2.93 19.79
C SER A 59 -1.73 -4.45 20.03
N GLY A 60 -1.31 -5.25 19.04
CA GLY A 60 -0.97 -6.68 19.22
C GLY A 60 -2.12 -7.63 19.62
N GLY A 61 -3.38 -7.18 19.57
CA GLY A 61 -4.54 -7.95 20.02
C GLY A 61 -5.75 -7.88 19.08
N GLU A 62 -5.52 -7.56 17.80
CA GLU A 62 -6.60 -7.49 16.81
C GLU A 62 -7.06 -8.90 16.46
N PHE A 63 -8.38 -9.10 16.35
CA PHE A 63 -8.95 -10.40 16.02
C PHE A 63 -8.58 -10.80 14.58
N VAL A 64 -7.58 -11.67 14.48
CA VAL A 64 -7.25 -12.40 13.26
C VAL A 64 -8.25 -13.56 13.18
N GLY A 65 -9.41 -13.32 12.57
CA GLY A 65 -10.38 -14.40 12.27
C GLY A 65 -9.74 -15.49 11.39
N GLU A 66 -10.33 -16.70 11.45
CA GLU A 66 -9.79 -17.97 10.94
C GLU A 66 -8.90 -17.85 9.69
N LEU A 67 -7.67 -18.36 9.83
CA LEU A 67 -6.62 -18.44 8.82
C LEU A 67 -6.94 -19.44 7.71
#